data_AF-A0A7S2Q749-F1
#
_entry.id   AF-A0A7S2Q749-F1
#
_cell.length_a   1.000
_cell.length_b   1.000
_cell.length_c   1.000
_cell.angle_alpha   90.00
_cell.angle_beta   90.00
_cell.angle_gamma   90.00
#
_symmetry.space_group_name_H-M   'P 1'
#
loop_
_entity.id
_entity.type
_entity.pdbx_description
1 polymer ?
#
loop_
_entity_poly.entity_id
_entity_poly.type
_entity_poly.pdbx_seq_one_letter_code
_entity_poly.pdbx_strand_id
1 'polypeptide(L)'
;FEAAPLAFEEPEVEWARLERWKRDDPIALQDALNTSQALVQAVKDADAGEVRAVVANAEPGEIMQAFVLQAAALALRSASLELVRLLASLGAPLGHDELQEAVHLVCEVTSRDNFSD
;
A
#
# COMPACT_ATOMS: atom_id res chain seq x y z
N PHE A 1 -3.56 8.76 13.17
CA PHE A 1 -3.30 7.99 11.93
C PHE A 1 -3.49 8.84 10.68
N GLU A 2 -4.42 9.81 10.65
CA GLU A 2 -4.68 10.68 9.47
C GLU A 2 -3.47 11.43 8.88
N ALA A 3 -2.42 11.70 9.66
CA ALA A 3 -1.20 12.38 9.17
C ALA A 3 -0.11 11.40 8.70
N ALA A 4 -0.37 10.09 8.68
CA ALA A 4 0.61 9.11 8.25
C ALA A 4 0.67 9.05 6.70
N PRO A 5 1.84 8.80 6.11
CA PRO A 5 2.05 8.97 4.66
C PRO A 5 1.27 8.00 3.78
N LEU A 6 0.82 6.86 4.32
CA LEU A 6 -0.04 5.89 3.63
C LEU A 6 -1.48 5.86 4.16
N ALA A 7 -1.85 6.83 5.01
CA ALA A 7 -3.22 6.94 5.49
C ALA A 7 -4.15 7.33 4.35
N PHE A 8 -5.37 6.79 4.37
CA PHE A 8 -6.34 7.08 3.34
C PHE A 8 -6.96 8.46 3.56
N GLU A 9 -7.14 9.17 2.45
CA GLU A 9 -8.09 10.26 2.36
C GLU A 9 -9.47 9.71 1.97
N GLU A 10 -10.52 10.53 2.06
CA GLU A 10 -11.83 10.15 1.54
C GLU A 10 -11.72 9.82 0.04
N PRO A 11 -12.31 8.71 -0.47
CA PRO A 11 -12.15 8.28 -1.86
C PRO A 11 -12.50 9.36 -2.89
N GLU A 12 -13.51 10.18 -2.61
CA GLU A 12 -13.93 11.28 -3.48
C GLU A 12 -12.86 12.38 -3.60
N VAL A 13 -12.06 12.57 -2.55
CA VAL A 13 -10.95 13.54 -2.53
C VAL A 13 -9.81 13.07 -3.42
N GLU A 14 -9.43 11.79 -3.33
CA GLU A 14 -8.42 11.20 -4.22
C GLU A 14 -8.88 11.31 -5.68
N TRP A 15 -10.13 10.93 -5.97
CA TRP A 15 -10.67 10.98 -7.33
C TRP A 15 -10.66 12.40 -7.90
N ALA A 16 -11.08 13.39 -7.12
CA ALA A 16 -11.07 14.79 -7.54
C ALA A 16 -9.64 15.29 -7.80
N ARG A 17 -8.67 14.89 -6.96
CA ARG A 17 -7.25 15.23 -7.14
C ARG A 17 -6.68 14.61 -8.41
N LEU A 18 -6.94 13.33 -8.66
CA LEU A 18 -6.46 12.63 -9.85
C LEU A 18 -7.06 13.19 -11.14
N GLU A 19 -8.36 13.50 -11.17
CA GLU A 19 -9.00 14.13 -12.33
C GLU A 19 -8.47 15.55 -12.58
N ARG A 20 -8.18 16.30 -11.52
CA ARG A 20 -7.52 17.60 -11.65
C ARG A 20 -6.13 17.46 -12.26
N TRP A 21 -5.28 16.57 -11.76
CA TRP A 21 -3.94 16.35 -12.34
C TRP A 21 -4.02 15.90 -13.79
N LYS A 22 -4.91 14.96 -14.11
CA LYS A 22 -5.12 14.51 -15.49
C LYS A 22 -5.40 15.65 -16.48
N ARG A 23 -6.12 16.69 -16.04
CA ARG A 23 -6.47 17.84 -16.88
C ARG A 23 -5.42 18.96 -16.84
N ASP A 24 -4.96 19.29 -15.64
CA ASP A 24 -4.24 20.54 -15.37
C ASP A 24 -2.72 20.32 -15.13
N ASP A 25 -2.31 19.11 -14.72
CA ASP A 25 -0.91 18.74 -14.47
C ASP A 25 -0.63 17.24 -14.71
N PRO A 26 -0.48 16.82 -15.98
CA PRO A 26 -0.25 15.41 -16.32
C PRO A 26 1.09 14.85 -15.80
N ILE A 27 2.05 15.72 -15.49
CA ILE A 27 3.36 15.30 -14.96
C ILE A 27 3.18 14.83 -13.52
N ALA A 28 2.47 15.60 -12.69
CA ALA A 28 2.15 15.19 -11.33
C ALA A 28 1.40 13.85 -11.28
N LEU A 29 0.48 13.60 -12.23
CA LEU A 29 -0.20 12.31 -12.33
C LEU A 29 0.78 11.17 -12.66
N GLN A 30 1.72 11.40 -13.58
CA GLN A 30 2.71 10.41 -13.96
C GLN A 30 3.68 10.10 -12.80
N ASP A 31 4.10 11.13 -12.07
CA ASP A 31 4.97 10.99 -10.90
C ASP A 31 4.27 10.20 -9.80
N ALA A 32 3.02 10.54 -9.48
CA ALA A 32 2.20 9.78 -8.55
C ALA A 32 2.07 8.30 -8.94
N LEU A 33 1.89 8.02 -10.24
CA LEU A 33 1.82 6.64 -10.74
C LEU A 33 3.16 5.91 -10.58
N ASN A 34 4.27 6.59 -10.90
CA ASN A 34 5.62 6.03 -10.79
C ASN A 34 5.96 5.72 -9.33
N THR A 35 5.72 6.67 -8.41
CA THR A 35 5.96 6.52 -6.98
C THR A 35 5.10 5.39 -6.40
N SER A 36 3.83 5.31 -6.81
CA SER A 36 2.92 4.22 -6.41
C SER A 36 3.39 2.84 -6.90
N GLN A 37 3.90 2.75 -8.13
CA GLN A 37 4.49 1.52 -8.68
C GLN A 37 5.79 1.13 -7.96
N ALA A 38 6.63 2.10 -7.62
CA ALA A 38 7.87 1.89 -6.88
C ALA A 38 7.59 1.27 -5.50
N LEU A 39 6.57 1.75 -4.78
CA LEU A 39 6.14 1.16 -3.52
C LEU A 39 5.77 -0.32 -3.68
N VAL A 40 4.92 -0.63 -4.67
CA VAL A 40 4.50 -2.01 -4.93
C VAL A 40 5.70 -2.89 -5.31
N GLN A 41 6.64 -2.37 -6.09
CA GLN A 41 7.83 -3.11 -6.49
C GLN A 41 8.75 -3.39 -5.30
N ALA A 42 9.00 -2.39 -4.44
CA ALA A 42 9.78 -2.57 -3.22
C ALA A 42 9.19 -3.64 -2.30
N VAL A 43 7.85 -3.70 -2.18
CA VAL A 43 7.19 -4.77 -1.42
C VAL A 43 7.33 -6.14 -2.08
N LYS A 44 7.23 -6.23 -3.42
CA LYS A 44 7.46 -7.49 -4.15
C LYS A 44 8.88 -8.03 -3.95
N ASP A 45 9.86 -7.13 -3.91
CA ASP A 45 11.27 -7.46 -3.74
C ASP A 45 11.64 -7.68 -2.27
N ALA A 46 10.67 -7.56 -1.36
CA ALA A 46 10.82 -7.63 0.08
C ALA A 46 11.87 -6.66 0.65
N ASP A 47 12.06 -5.52 -0.01
CA ASP A 47 13.03 -4.50 0.38
C ASP A 47 12.39 -3.46 1.29
N ALA A 48 12.45 -3.71 2.61
CA ALA A 48 11.94 -2.79 3.62
C ALA A 48 12.68 -1.44 3.64
N GLY A 49 13.93 -1.39 3.17
CA GLY A 49 14.70 -0.15 3.06
C GLY A 49 14.15 0.74 1.95
N GLU A 50 13.91 0.15 0.78
CA GLU A 50 13.32 0.84 -0.36
C GLU A 50 11.88 1.27 -0.09
N VAL A 51 11.07 0.44 0.59
CA VAL A 51 9.72 0.86 1.03
C VAL A 51 9.78 2.14 1.87
N ARG A 52 10.72 2.24 2.82
CA ARG A 52 10.90 3.46 3.61
C ARG A 52 11.33 4.64 2.74
N ALA A 53 12.27 4.41 1.83
CA ALA A 53 12.80 5.46 0.96
C ALA A 53 11.71 6.04 0.04
N VAL A 54 10.93 5.18 -0.63
CA VAL A 54 9.82 5.61 -1.49
C VAL A 54 8.80 6.42 -0.70
N VAL A 55 8.36 5.91 0.46
CA VAL A 55 7.33 6.60 1.26
C VAL A 55 7.84 7.90 1.89
N ALA A 56 9.12 7.97 2.27
CA ALA A 56 9.70 9.18 2.83
C ALA A 56 9.92 10.29 1.79
N ASN A 57 10.09 9.93 0.52
CA ASN A 57 10.29 10.88 -0.58
C ASN A 57 8.98 11.28 -1.27
N ALA A 58 7.89 10.54 -1.02
CA ALA A 58 6.59 10.85 -1.58
C ALA A 58 5.99 12.11 -0.94
N GLU A 59 5.38 12.96 -1.76
CA GLU A 59 4.54 14.04 -1.28
C GLU A 59 3.26 13.49 -0.62
N PRO A 60 2.65 14.22 0.33
CA PRO A 60 1.38 13.83 0.93
C PRO A 60 0.29 13.58 -0.14
N GLY A 61 -0.28 12.38 -0.14
CA GLY A 61 -1.29 11.96 -1.12
C GLY A 61 -0.74 11.56 -2.48
N GLU A 62 0.58 11.60 -2.71
CA GLU A 62 1.16 11.18 -4.00
C GLU A 62 0.95 9.68 -4.27
N ILE A 63 1.06 8.86 -3.23
CA ILE A 63 0.83 7.41 -3.34
C ILE A 63 -0.67 7.13 -3.36
N MET A 64 -1.14 6.53 -4.45
CA MET A 64 -2.57 6.26 -4.66
C MET A 64 -3.06 5.11 -3.77
N GLN A 65 -4.27 5.23 -3.23
CA GLN A 65 -4.85 4.27 -2.28
C GLN A 65 -4.90 2.83 -2.82
N ALA A 66 -5.25 2.66 -4.10
CA ALA A 66 -5.29 1.35 -4.74
C ALA A 66 -3.93 0.62 -4.70
N PHE A 67 -2.82 1.36 -4.83
CA PHE A 67 -1.48 0.79 -4.77
C PHE A 67 -1.03 0.51 -3.34
N VAL A 68 -1.52 1.28 -2.36
CA VAL A 68 -1.34 0.96 -0.93
C VAL A 68 -2.04 -0.35 -0.57
N LEU A 69 -3.30 -0.55 -1.01
CA LEU A 69 -4.00 -1.82 -0.81
C LEU A 69 -3.25 -2.98 -1.47
N GLN A 70 -2.79 -2.79 -2.71
CA GLN A 70 -2.01 -3.81 -3.41
C GLN A 70 -0.72 -4.17 -2.67
N ALA A 71 0.02 -3.18 -2.18
CA ALA A 71 1.24 -3.37 -1.38
C ALA A 71 0.92 -4.15 -0.09
N ALA A 72 -0.14 -3.77 0.64
CA ALA A 72 -0.56 -4.48 1.84
C ALA A 72 -0.94 -5.95 1.55
N ALA A 73 -1.73 -6.19 0.49
CA ALA A 73 -2.11 -7.54 0.08
C ALA A 73 -0.89 -8.41 -0.31
N LEU A 74 0.12 -7.83 -0.95
CA LEU A 74 1.35 -8.54 -1.29
C LEU A 74 2.20 -8.88 -0.06
N ALA A 75 2.33 -7.94 0.88
CA ALA A 75 3.02 -8.17 2.15
C ALA A 75 2.33 -9.26 2.99
N LEU A 76 1.00 -9.28 2.99
CA LEU A 76 0.20 -10.34 3.62
C LEU A 76 0.44 -11.68 2.93
N ARG A 77 0.32 -11.74 1.61
CA ARG A 77 0.52 -12.97 0.81
C ARG A 77 1.90 -13.59 1.01
N SER A 78 2.95 -12.79 1.19
CA SER A 78 4.31 -13.29 1.46
C SER A 78 4.55 -13.68 2.91
N ALA A 79 3.54 -13.54 3.78
CA ALA A 79 3.62 -13.74 5.23
C ALA A 79 4.78 -12.95 5.89
N SER A 80 5.17 -11.81 5.29
CA SER A 80 6.28 -10.99 5.78
C SER A 80 5.84 -10.09 6.92
N LEU A 81 6.02 -10.55 8.16
CA LEU A 81 5.68 -9.77 9.35
C LEU A 81 6.41 -8.42 9.39
N GLU A 82 7.64 -8.36 8.88
CA GLU A 82 8.42 -7.12 8.80
C GLU A 82 7.74 -6.09 7.91
N LEU A 83 7.35 -6.47 6.68
CA LEU A 83 6.70 -5.57 5.74
C LEU A 83 5.31 -5.17 6.20
N VAL A 84 4.54 -6.11 6.76
CA VAL A 84 3.20 -5.81 7.32
C VAL A 84 3.30 -4.79 8.45
N ARG A 85 4.25 -4.96 9.38
CA ARG A 85 4.49 -3.99 10.47
C ARG A 85 4.96 -2.64 9.94
N LEU A 86 5.84 -2.65 8.94
CA LEU A 86 6.32 -1.42 8.31
C LEU A 86 5.17 -0.64 7.68
N LEU A 87 4.37 -1.27 6.82
CA LEU A 87 3.22 -0.64 6.17
C LEU A 87 2.21 -0.12 7.19
N ALA A 88 1.91 -0.89 8.25
CA ALA A 88 1.05 -0.43 9.34
C ALA A 88 1.61 0.82 10.05
N SER A 89 2.92 0.85 10.32
CA SER A 89 3.58 2.00 10.95
C SER A 89 3.57 3.26 10.08
N LEU A 90 3.48 3.08 8.75
CA LEU A 90 3.37 4.15 7.76
C LEU A 90 1.91 4.56 7.49
N GLY A 91 0.94 3.92 8.15
CA GLY A 91 -0.48 4.30 8.07
C GLY A 91 -1.33 3.47 7.11
N ALA A 92 -0.80 2.41 6.50
CA ALA A 92 -1.58 1.58 5.59
C ALA A 92 -2.80 0.97 6.31
N PRO A 93 -4.01 1.03 5.72
CA PRO A 93 -5.24 0.63 6.40
C PRO A 93 -5.43 -0.89 6.36
N LEU A 94 -4.69 -1.64 7.17
CA LEU A 94 -4.75 -3.11 7.17
C LEU A 94 -6.13 -3.70 7.52
N GLY A 95 -7.05 -2.90 8.06
CA GLY A 95 -8.43 -3.28 8.34
C GLY A 95 -9.44 -2.98 7.21
N HIS A 96 -8.97 -2.48 6.05
CA HIS A 96 -9.82 -2.17 4.91
C HIS A 96 -10.57 -3.41 4.41
N ASP A 97 -11.82 -3.25 3.96
CA ASP A 97 -12.68 -4.39 3.58
C ASP A 97 -12.05 -5.25 2.48
N GLU A 98 -11.42 -4.62 1.49
CA GLU A 98 -10.68 -5.24 0.39
C GLU A 98 -9.47 -6.08 0.85
N LEU A 99 -8.97 -5.87 2.08
CA LEU A 99 -7.89 -6.66 2.66
C LEU A 99 -8.39 -7.80 3.55
N GLN A 100 -9.66 -7.83 3.93
CA GLN A 100 -10.20 -8.86 4.83
C GLN A 100 -10.06 -10.27 4.22
N GLU A 101 -10.37 -10.41 2.93
CA GLU A 101 -10.21 -11.68 2.21
C GLU A 101 -8.73 -12.08 2.09
N ALA A 102 -7.82 -11.11 1.91
CA ALA A 102 -6.38 -11.38 1.87
C ALA A 102 -5.87 -11.89 3.23
N VAL A 103 -6.33 -11.30 4.34
CA VAL A 103 -6.02 -11.76 5.70
C VAL A 103 -6.57 -13.17 5.93
N HIS A 104 -7.81 -13.44 5.52
CA HIS A 104 -8.41 -14.77 5.65
C HIS A 104 -7.57 -15.85 4.96
N LEU A 105 -7.17 -15.61 3.71
CA LEU A 105 -6.33 -16.54 2.94
C LEU A 105 -4.98 -16.81 3.61
N VAL A 106 -4.34 -15.77 4.17
CA VAL A 106 -3.07 -15.94 4.91
C VAL A 106 -3.26 -16.79 6.15
N CYS A 107 -4.34 -16.57 6.91
CA CYS A 107 -4.67 -17.40 8.07
C CYS A 107 -4.93 -18.85 7.68
N GLU A 108 -5.65 -19.10 6.57
CA GLU A 108 -5.93 -20.43 6.06
C GLU A 108 -4.64 -21.16 5.66
N VAL A 109 -3.79 -20.54 4.83
CA VAL A 109 -2.50 -21.10 4.40
C VAL A 109 -1.59 -21.38 5.59
N THR A 110 -1.44 -20.41 6.48
CA THR A 110 -0.61 -20.55 7.69
C THR A 110 -1.13 -21.66 8.60
N SER A 111 -2.45 -21.80 8.75
CA SER A 111 -3.05 -22.86 9.56
C SER A 111 -2.81 -24.23 8.93
N ARG A 112 -2.95 -24.35 7.61
CA ARG A 112 -2.66 -25.58 6.89
C ARG A 112 -1.20 -26.00 7.07
N ASP A 113 -0.27 -25.07 6.87
CA ASP A 113 1.17 -25.34 6.95
C ASP A 113 1.63 -25.75 8.36
N ASN A 114 0.91 -25.34 9.43
CA ASN A 114 1.27 -25.66 10.81
C ASN A 114 0.50 -26.85 11.41
N PHE A 115 -0.69 -27.18 10.89
CA PHE A 115 -1.62 -28.10 11.55
C PHE A 115 -2.25 -29.16 10.63
N SER A 116 -1.92 -29.17 9.34
CA SER A 116 -2.35 -30.23 8.42
C SER A 116 -1.20 -31.19 8.14
N ASP A 117 -1.26 -32.37 8.77
CA ASP A 117 -0.49 -33.57 8.39
C ASP A 117 -1.01 -34.19 7.09
#